data_AF-A0A7C3S7W4-F1
#
_entry.id   AF-A0A7C3S7W4-F1
#
_cell.length_a   1.000
_cell.length_b   1.000
_cell.length_c   1.000
_cell.angle_alpha   90.00
_cell.angle_beta   90.00
_cell.angle_gamma   90.00
#
_symmetry.space_group_name_H-M   'P 1'
#
loop_
_entity.id
_entity.type
_entity.pdbx_description
1 polymer ?
#
loop_
_entity_poly.entity_id
_entity_poly.type
_entity_poly.pdbx_seq_one_letter_code
_entity_poly.pdbx_strand_id
1 'polypeptide(L)' 'MLRADVLAKIEKEIGRLSPKDQLKLVEKLIHQLTKSGIARKRELDWKDLYGLGKGLWKGEDAQAYVNRLREERV' A
#
# COMPACT_ATOMS: atom_id res chain seq x y z
N MET A 1 -29.63 20.52 2.30
CA MET A 1 -29.49 19.83 0.99
C MET A 1 -28.29 20.31 0.15
N LEU A 2 -27.40 21.19 0.64
CA LEU A 2 -26.27 21.78 -0.11
C LEU A 2 -25.05 20.88 -0.41
N ARG A 3 -25.08 19.58 -0.05
CA ARG A 3 -23.88 18.72 -0.08
C ARG A 3 -23.67 17.96 -1.41
N ALA A 4 -24.74 17.69 -2.15
CA ALA A 4 -24.66 16.89 -3.38
C ALA A 4 -24.02 17.66 -4.54
N ASP A 5 -24.42 18.91 -4.76
CA ASP A 5 -23.88 19.76 -5.84
C ASP A 5 -22.39 20.06 -5.66
N VAL A 6 -21.95 20.20 -4.40
CA VAL A 6 -20.54 20.43 -4.07
C VAL A 6 -19.70 19.19 -4.37
N LEU A 7 -20.19 17.99 -4.03
CA LEU A 7 -19.49 16.74 -4.34
C LEU A 7 -19.39 16.50 -5.85
N ALA A 8 -20.47 16.74 -6.60
CA ALA A 8 -20.46 16.62 -8.06
C ALA A 8 -19.45 17.58 -8.71
N LYS A 9 -19.32 18.80 -8.18
CA LYS A 9 -18.30 19.76 -8.63
C LYS A 9 -16.89 19.26 -8.34
N ILE A 10 -16.65 18.71 -7.14
CA ILE A 10 -15.35 18.16 -6.74
C ILE A 10 -14.95 17.00 -7.66
N GLU A 11 -15.86 16.07 -7.94
CA GLU A 11 -15.61 14.95 -8.86
C GLU A 11 -15.18 15.43 -10.25
N LYS A 12 -15.87 16.44 -10.77
CA LYS A 12 -15.53 17.04 -12.07
C LYS A 12 -14.14 17.68 -12.08
N GLU A 13 -13.74 18.35 -11.01
CA GLU A 13 -12.40 18.94 -10.91
C GLU A 13 -11.31 17.87 -10.74
N ILE A 14 -11.57 16.80 -9.97
CA ILE A 14 -10.65 15.66 -9.84
C ILE A 14 -10.43 14.98 -11.21
N GLY A 15 -11.48 14.84 -12.00
CA GLY A 15 -11.41 14.26 -13.35
C GLY A 15 -10.50 15.03 -14.32
N ARG A 16 -10.21 16.31 -14.05
CA ARG A 16 -9.30 17.15 -14.86
C ARG A 16 -7.84 17.02 -14.47
N LEU A 17 -7.54 16.41 -13.32
CA LEU A 17 -6.17 16.19 -12.87
C LEU A 17 -5.50 15.07 -13.67
N SER A 18 -4.17 15.10 -13.74
CA SER A 18 -3.40 13.98 -14.26
C SER A 18 -3.58 12.74 -13.37
N PRO A 19 -3.42 11.51 -13.88
CA PRO A 19 -3.50 10.30 -13.06
C PRO A 19 -2.55 10.33 -11.84
N LYS A 20 -1.39 10.96 -11.99
CA LYS A 20 -0.40 11.12 -10.91
C LYS A 20 -0.90 12.05 -9.81
N ASP A 21 -1.58 13.12 -10.17
CA ASP A 21 -2.12 14.08 -9.20
C ASP A 21 -3.41 13.56 -8.55
N GLN A 22 -4.22 12.80 -9.28
CA GLN A 22 -5.34 12.04 -8.71
C GLN A 22 -4.85 11.07 -7.62
N LEU A 23 -3.78 10.31 -7.91
CA LEU A 23 -3.19 9.38 -6.94
C LEU A 23 -2.71 10.11 -5.67
N LYS A 24 -1.98 11.22 -5.82
CA LYS A 24 -1.55 12.06 -4.68
C LYS A 24 -2.73 12.58 -3.84
N LEU A 25 -3.84 12.93 -4.51
CA LEU A 25 -5.04 13.41 -3.81
C LEU A 25 -5.68 12.27 -3.00
N VAL A 26 -5.78 11.08 -3.58
CA VAL A 26 -6.29 9.87 -2.90
C VAL A 26 -5.45 9.55 -1.67
N GLU A 27 -4.12 9.57 -1.78
CA GLU A 27 -3.22 9.32 -0.64
C GLU A 27 -3.44 10.32 0.51
N LYS A 28 -3.59 11.60 0.19
CA LYS A 28 -3.89 12.64 1.20
C LYS A 28 -5.23 12.42 1.87
N LEU A 29 -6.27 12.06 1.10
CA LEU A 29 -7.61 11.77 1.62
C LEU A 29 -7.60 10.55 2.54
N ILE A 30 -6.94 9.46 2.12
CA ILE A 30 -6.77 8.25 2.95
C ILE A 30 -6.09 8.60 4.27
N HIS A 31 -5.01 9.39 4.24
CA HIS A 31 -4.29 9.79 5.46
C HIS A 31 -5.16 10.60 6.42
N GLN A 32 -5.95 11.54 5.89
CA GLN A 32 -6.88 12.35 6.69
C GLN A 32 -7.98 11.50 7.31
N LEU A 33 -8.60 10.61 6.53
CA LEU A 33 -9.66 9.71 7.01
C LEU A 33 -9.14 8.70 8.03
N THR A 34 -7.89 8.27 7.88
CA THR A 34 -7.22 7.41 8.85
C THR A 34 -6.98 8.14 10.17
N LYS A 35 -6.54 9.41 10.10
CA LYS A 35 -6.33 10.26 11.28
C LYS A 35 -7.64 10.59 12.01
N SER A 36 -8.74 10.77 11.29
CA SER A 36 -10.04 11.06 11.90
C SER A 36 -10.72 9.83 12.53
N GLY A 37 -10.12 8.64 12.39
CA GLY A 37 -10.66 7.37 12.90
C GLY A 37 -11.87 6.84 12.10
N ILE A 38 -12.29 7.55 11.04
CA ILE A 38 -13.37 7.12 10.15
C ILE A 38 -12.92 5.94 9.29
N ALA A 39 -11.70 6.01 8.76
CA ALA A 39 -11.05 4.86 8.16
C ALA A 39 -10.18 4.18 9.22
N ARG A 40 -10.45 2.90 9.51
CA ARG A 40 -9.47 2.10 10.25
C ARG A 40 -8.23 1.97 9.38
N LYS A 41 -7.08 2.37 9.92
CA LYS A 41 -5.80 1.93 9.36
C LYS A 41 -5.88 0.41 9.35
N ARG A 42 -5.61 -0.22 8.20
CA ARG A 42 -5.47 -1.68 8.14
C ARG A 42 -4.38 -2.03 9.15
N GLU A 43 -4.75 -2.67 10.25
CA GLU A 43 -3.77 -3.18 11.20
C GLU A 43 -3.00 -4.25 10.44
N LEU A 44 -1.79 -3.90 10.00
CA LEU A 44 -0.88 -4.87 9.42
C LEU A 44 -0.41 -5.73 10.59
N ASP A 45 -1.02 -6.91 10.75
CA ASP A 45 -0.57 -7.89 11.73
C ASP A 45 0.58 -8.69 11.11
N TRP A 46 1.64 -8.89 11.88
CA TRP A 46 2.73 -9.79 11.52
C TRP A 46 2.23 -11.21 11.22
N LYS A 47 1.09 -11.62 11.80
CA LYS A 47 0.42 -12.88 11.48
C LYS A 47 -0.03 -12.95 10.02
N ASP A 48 -0.42 -11.84 9.40
CA ASP A 48 -0.82 -11.80 7.99
C ASP A 48 0.37 -12.04 7.05
N LEU A 49 1.60 -11.89 7.57
CA LEU A 49 2.84 -12.15 6.84
C LEU A 49 3.33 -13.59 7.01
N TYR A 50 2.77 -14.35 7.95
CA TYR A 50 3.17 -15.73 8.19
C TYR A 50 2.91 -16.60 6.96
N GLY A 51 3.95 -17.29 6.49
CA GLY A 51 3.84 -18.20 5.37
C GLY A 51 3.87 -17.55 3.98
N LEU A 52 3.87 -16.21 3.85
CA LEU A 52 4.05 -15.53 2.55
C LEU A 52 5.39 -15.88 1.88
N GLY A 53 6.40 -16.26 2.66
CA GLY A 53 7.69 -16.75 2.15
C GLY A 53 7.67 -18.19 1.62
N LYS A 54 6.62 -18.97 1.87
CA LYS A 54 6.56 -20.39 1.52
C LYS A 54 6.55 -20.55 0.00
N GLY A 55 7.52 -21.29 -0.53
CA GLY A 55 7.62 -21.57 -1.96
C GLY A 55 8.33 -20.50 -2.80
N LEU A 56 8.64 -19.33 -2.23
CA LEU A 56 9.43 -18.29 -2.92
C LEU A 56 10.85 -18.77 -3.26
N TRP A 57 11.39 -19.65 -2.43
CA TRP A 57 12.75 -20.16 -2.54
C TRP A 57 12.87 -21.26 -3.60
N LYS A 58 11.78 -21.64 -4.29
CA LYS A 58 11.78 -22.65 -5.37
C LYS A 58 12.49 -23.98 -5.02
N GLY A 59 12.46 -24.37 -3.74
CA GLY A 59 13.17 -25.55 -3.23
C GLY A 59 14.63 -25.31 -2.83
N GLU A 60 15.13 -24.08 -2.95
CA GLU A 60 16.41 -23.66 -2.38
C GLU A 60 16.29 -23.65 -0.85
N ASP A 61 17.22 -24.36 -0.21
CA ASP A 61 17.36 -24.32 1.24
C ASP A 61 17.86 -22.94 1.69
N ALA A 62 17.30 -22.45 2.80
CA ALA A 62 17.61 -21.10 3.26
C ALA A 62 19.07 -20.93 3.69
N GLN A 63 19.67 -21.98 4.25
CA GLN A 63 21.07 -21.97 4.64
C GLN A 63 21.99 -22.03 3.43
N ALA A 64 21.64 -22.81 2.40
CA ALA A 64 22.38 -22.88 1.14
C ALA A 64 22.49 -21.50 0.45
N TYR A 65 21.38 -20.76 0.37
CA TYR A 65 21.37 -19.38 -0.15
C TYR A 65 22.32 -18.46 0.63
N VAL A 66 22.26 -18.49 1.97
CA VAL A 66 23.09 -17.64 2.83
C VAL A 66 24.56 -18.00 2.70
N ASN A 67 24.89 -19.29 2.56
CA ASN A 67 26.25 -19.76 2.37
C ASN A 67 26.83 -19.23 1.05
N ARG A 68 26.08 -19.34 -0.06
CA ARG A 68 26.50 -18.75 -1.36
C ARG A 68 26.78 -17.26 -1.24
N LEU A 69 25.88 -16.51 -0.61
CA LEU A 69 26.08 -15.07 -0.39
C LEU A 69 27.31 -14.72 0.46
N ARG A 70 27.78 -15.63 1.32
CA ARG A 70 29.00 -15.42 2.11
C ARG A 70 30.25 -15.70 1.28
N GLU A 71 30.19 -16.70 0.41
CA GLU A 71 31.28 -17.05 -0.51
C GLU A 71 31.45 -15.98 -1.60
N GLU A 72 30.35 -15.40 -2.11
CA GLU A 72 30.38 -14.28 -3.09
C GLU A 72 30.96 -12.97 -2.53
N ARG A 73 31.17 -12.86 -1.22
CA ARG A 73 31.77 -11.67 -0.58
C ARG A 73 33.30 -11.71 -0.50
N VAL A 74 33.93 -12.82 -0.90
CA VAL A 74 35.38 -13.03 -0.90
C VAL A 74 35.92 -12.90 -2.32
#